data_AF-D5L830-F1
#
_entry.id   AF-D5L830-F1
#
_cell.length_a   1.000
_cell.length_b   1.000
_cell.length_c   1.000
_cell.angle_alpha   90.00
_cell.angle_beta   90.00
_cell.angle_gamma   90.00
#
_symmetry.space_group_name_H-M   'P 1'
#
loop_
_entity.id
_entity.type
_entity.pdbx_description
1 polymer ?
#
loop_
_entity_poly.entity_id
_entity_poly.type
_entity_poly.pdbx_seq_one_letter_code
_entity_poly.pdbx_strand_id
1 'polypeptide(L)'
;MIDNHVYRRLEPMLDPRRVRWGRVLDVNDRELRDIVVGLGAPTDGVPHESFFDITAASEVMAILCLAEYLDDLKGRLGNVLVGFTYKREPVYARDLGAAGAMTALLRDALKPNLVQTIEGTPAFVHGGPFANIAQGTNSVVATKMALALSDWCITEAGFGFDLGAEKFFDIKC
;
A
#
# COMPACT_ATOMS: atom_id res chain seq x y z
N MET A 1 -5.66 -13.29 -4.03
CA MET A 1 -4.58 -14.31 -4.06
C MET A 1 -4.48 -15.06 -2.74
N ILE A 2 -4.49 -14.35 -1.60
CA ILE A 2 -4.43 -14.94 -0.25
C ILE A 2 -5.51 -16.00 -0.02
N ASP A 3 -6.79 -15.65 -0.18
CA ASP A 3 -7.88 -16.62 0.06
C ASP A 3 -7.83 -17.81 -0.89
N ASN A 4 -7.42 -17.60 -2.15
CA ASN A 4 -7.23 -18.68 -3.12
C ASN A 4 -6.07 -19.61 -2.70
N HIS A 5 -4.99 -19.07 -2.15
CA HIS A 5 -3.87 -19.87 -1.62
C HIS A 5 -4.30 -20.72 -0.43
N VAL A 6 -5.08 -20.13 0.49
CA VAL A 6 -5.71 -20.82 1.62
C VAL A 6 -6.66 -21.92 1.14
N TYR A 7 -7.58 -21.61 0.23
CA TYR A 7 -8.57 -22.54 -0.32
C TYR A 7 -7.91 -23.75 -0.99
N ARG A 8 -6.85 -23.50 -1.79
CA ARG A 8 -6.08 -24.53 -2.47
C ARG A 8 -5.08 -25.27 -1.58
N ARG A 9 -4.92 -24.86 -0.31
CA ARG A 9 -3.99 -25.46 0.66
C ARG A 9 -2.55 -25.55 0.12
N LEU A 10 -2.07 -24.45 -0.45
CA LEU A 10 -0.73 -24.34 -1.00
C LEU A 10 0.31 -24.07 0.10
N GLU A 11 1.56 -24.46 -0.15
CA GLU A 11 2.70 -24.08 0.69
C GLU A 11 3.22 -22.68 0.31
N PRO A 12 3.60 -21.83 1.28
CA PRO A 12 3.52 -22.05 2.72
C PRO A 12 2.07 -22.05 3.23
N MET A 13 1.73 -23.02 4.09
CA MET A 13 0.37 -23.22 4.63
C MET A 13 -0.05 -22.09 5.59
N LEU A 14 -0.68 -21.05 5.03
CA LEU A 14 -1.19 -19.89 5.75
C LEU A 14 -2.34 -20.27 6.69
N ASP A 15 -2.29 -19.84 7.95
CA ASP A 15 -3.38 -20.00 8.91
C ASP A 15 -4.42 -18.89 8.67
N PRO A 16 -5.68 -19.20 8.29
CA PRO A 16 -6.70 -18.19 7.99
C PRO A 16 -6.96 -17.24 9.16
N ARG A 17 -6.74 -17.70 10.40
CA ARG A 17 -6.93 -16.91 11.64
C ARG A 17 -5.78 -15.96 11.91
N ARG A 18 -4.68 -16.06 11.16
CA ARG A 18 -3.47 -15.25 11.30
C ARG A 18 -3.13 -14.49 10.02
N VAL A 19 -4.09 -14.36 9.12
CA VAL A 19 -4.02 -13.38 8.03
C VAL A 19 -4.07 -12.00 8.67
N ARG A 20 -3.06 -11.18 8.39
CA ARG A 20 -2.97 -9.78 8.85
C ARG A 20 -3.40 -8.79 7.77
N TRP A 21 -3.42 -9.25 6.53
CA TRP A 21 -3.76 -8.44 5.37
C TRP A 21 -5.28 -8.37 5.15
N GLY A 22 -5.85 -7.18 5.31
CA GLY A 22 -7.25 -6.90 5.01
C GLY A 22 -7.51 -6.59 3.54
N ARG A 23 -8.69 -6.04 3.27
CA ARG A 23 -9.09 -5.51 1.95
C ARG A 23 -9.15 -3.99 2.02
N VAL A 24 -9.27 -3.34 0.86
CA VAL A 24 -9.41 -1.88 0.83
C VAL A 24 -10.50 -1.44 -0.13
N LEU A 25 -11.13 -0.31 0.19
CA LEU A 25 -12.12 0.35 -0.65
C LEU A 25 -12.04 1.86 -0.42
N ASP A 26 -12.03 2.66 -1.48
CA ASP A 26 -11.99 4.13 -1.36
C ASP A 26 -13.39 4.72 -1.16
N VAL A 27 -14.07 4.27 -0.11
CA VAL A 27 -15.41 4.71 0.29
C VAL A 27 -15.46 4.77 1.81
N ASN A 28 -16.13 5.79 2.35
CA ASN A 28 -16.40 5.87 3.78
C ASN A 28 -17.53 4.91 4.18
N ASP A 29 -17.19 3.62 4.32
CA ASP A 29 -18.13 2.57 4.73
C ASP A 29 -17.71 1.96 6.07
N ARG A 30 -18.52 2.21 7.11
CA ARG A 30 -18.24 1.70 8.46
C ARG A 30 -18.62 0.23 8.64
N GLU A 31 -19.53 -0.28 7.81
CA GLU A 31 -20.09 -1.63 7.97
C GLU A 31 -19.07 -2.71 7.54
N LEU A 32 -18.02 -2.32 6.81
CA LEU A 32 -16.95 -3.22 6.35
C LEU A 32 -15.75 -3.31 7.30
N ARG A 33 -15.78 -2.64 8.47
CA ARG A 33 -14.68 -2.65 9.44
C ARG A 33 -14.41 -4.03 10.02
N ASP A 34 -15.45 -4.80 10.28
CA ASP A 34 -15.36 -6.15 10.85
C ASP A 34 -16.33 -7.06 10.09
N ILE A 35 -15.79 -8.01 9.33
CA ILE A 35 -16.58 -8.90 8.48
C ILE A 35 -16.12 -10.35 8.57
N VAL A 36 -17.00 -11.28 8.21
CA VAL A 36 -16.66 -12.68 7.97
C VAL A 36 -16.77 -12.95 6.48
N VAL A 37 -15.70 -13.47 5.87
CA VAL A 37 -15.63 -13.77 4.43
C VAL A 37 -15.58 -15.28 4.19
N GLY A 38 -15.77 -15.72 2.94
CA GLY A 38 -15.66 -17.14 2.57
C GLY A 38 -16.81 -18.01 3.07
N LEU A 39 -17.99 -17.42 3.33
CA LEU A 39 -19.23 -18.13 3.64
C LEU A 39 -19.88 -18.65 2.35
N GLY A 40 -20.77 -19.64 2.48
CA GLY A 40 -21.52 -20.22 1.36
C GLY A 40 -21.30 -21.72 1.22
N ALA A 41 -21.23 -22.20 -0.03
CA ALA A 41 -20.95 -23.59 -0.37
C ALA A 41 -19.47 -23.96 -0.10
N PRO A 42 -19.13 -25.26 -0.03
CA PRO A 42 -17.74 -25.70 0.16
C PRO A 42 -16.74 -25.19 -0.90
N THR A 43 -17.22 -24.76 -2.06
CA THR A 43 -16.43 -24.19 -3.16
C THR A 43 -16.18 -22.68 -3.04
N ASP A 44 -16.88 -22.00 -2.12
CA ASP A 44 -16.89 -20.54 -2.05
C ASP A 44 -15.77 -19.97 -1.17
N GLY A 45 -15.09 -20.81 -0.39
CA GLY A 45 -13.89 -20.44 0.35
C GLY A 45 -13.73 -21.12 1.71
N VAL A 46 -12.89 -20.51 2.55
CA VAL A 46 -12.67 -20.92 3.94
C VAL A 46 -13.09 -19.76 4.84
N PRO A 47 -14.12 -19.94 5.69
CA PRO A 47 -14.60 -18.90 6.59
C PRO A 47 -13.50 -18.37 7.53
N HIS A 48 -13.32 -17.05 7.57
CA HIS A 48 -12.46 -16.36 8.53
C HIS A 48 -12.84 -14.87 8.66
N GLU A 49 -12.38 -14.24 9.74
CA GLU A 49 -12.54 -12.80 9.98
C GLU A 49 -11.64 -11.97 9.05
N SER A 50 -12.14 -10.83 8.60
CA SER A 50 -11.42 -9.86 7.77
C SER A 50 -11.94 -8.45 8.05
N PHE A 51 -11.28 -7.44 7.47
CA PHE A 51 -11.68 -6.05 7.52
C PHE A 51 -11.45 -5.36 6.17
N PHE A 52 -12.04 -4.18 6.00
CA PHE A 52 -11.68 -3.21 4.97
C PHE A 52 -11.12 -1.94 5.61
N ASP A 53 -10.03 -1.44 5.04
CA ASP A 53 -9.54 -0.08 5.27
C ASP A 53 -9.86 0.83 4.08
N ILE A 54 -9.82 2.14 4.30
CA ILE A 54 -9.81 3.11 3.19
C ILE A 54 -8.51 2.96 2.39
N THR A 55 -8.56 3.08 1.07
CA THR A 55 -7.41 2.80 0.18
C THR A 55 -6.13 3.57 0.56
N ALA A 56 -6.24 4.81 1.03
CA ALA A 56 -5.12 5.63 1.49
C ALA A 56 -4.37 5.06 2.71
N ALA A 57 -5.01 4.19 3.49
CA ALA A 57 -4.41 3.50 4.64
C ALA A 57 -3.64 2.23 4.24
N SER A 58 -3.74 1.78 2.99
CA SER A 58 -3.04 0.58 2.52
C SER A 58 -1.51 0.74 2.61
N GLU A 59 -0.81 -0.30 3.06
CA GLU A 59 0.65 -0.37 2.95
C GLU A 59 1.12 -0.26 1.49
N VAL A 60 0.29 -0.67 0.51
CA VAL A 60 0.56 -0.47 -0.92
C VAL A 60 0.67 1.02 -1.26
N MET A 61 -0.14 1.89 -0.65
CA MET A 61 -0.05 3.34 -0.85
C MET A 61 1.24 3.90 -0.25
N ALA A 62 1.62 3.47 0.95
CA ALA A 62 2.88 3.87 1.57
C ALA A 62 4.09 3.43 0.72
N ILE A 63 4.08 2.18 0.23
CA ILE A 63 5.08 1.62 -0.67
C ILE A 63 5.16 2.40 -1.98
N LEU A 64 4.02 2.70 -2.64
CA LEU A 64 3.98 3.50 -3.87
C LEU A 64 4.62 4.87 -3.65
N CYS A 65 4.40 5.47 -2.47
CA CYS A 65 4.93 6.78 -2.14
C CYS A 65 6.42 6.76 -1.76
N LEU A 66 6.99 5.62 -1.34
CA LEU A 66 8.40 5.50 -0.98
C LEU A 66 9.26 4.83 -2.06
N ALA A 67 8.64 4.20 -3.06
CA ALA A 67 9.36 3.55 -4.14
C ALA A 67 10.03 4.58 -5.07
N GLU A 68 11.23 4.28 -5.54
CA GLU A 68 11.98 5.16 -6.46
C GLU A 68 11.83 4.78 -7.94
N TYR A 69 11.64 3.49 -8.21
CA TYR A 69 11.53 2.92 -9.55
C TYR A 69 10.82 1.55 -9.48
N LEU A 70 10.51 0.95 -10.63
CA LEU A 70 9.67 -0.26 -10.70
C LEU A 70 10.26 -1.48 -9.97
N ASP A 71 11.58 -1.69 -10.03
CA ASP A 71 12.22 -2.81 -9.33
C ASP A 71 12.24 -2.61 -7.81
N ASP A 72 12.41 -1.38 -7.33
CA ASP A 72 12.27 -1.03 -5.91
C ASP A 72 10.82 -1.23 -5.44
N LEU A 73 9.84 -0.75 -6.23
CA LEU A 73 8.42 -0.99 -5.98
C LEU A 73 8.11 -2.48 -5.84
N LYS A 74 8.60 -3.31 -6.78
CA LYS A 74 8.42 -4.75 -6.75
C LYS A 74 9.06 -5.40 -5.52
N GLY A 75 10.27 -4.98 -5.16
CA GLY A 75 10.98 -5.45 -3.98
C GLY A 75 10.20 -5.17 -2.69
N ARG A 76 9.75 -3.93 -2.52
CA ARG A 76 8.93 -3.50 -1.37
C ARG A 76 7.61 -4.23 -1.29
N LEU A 77 6.87 -4.32 -2.41
CA LEU A 77 5.62 -5.08 -2.49
C LEU A 77 5.82 -6.56 -2.14
N GLY A 78 6.94 -7.16 -2.52
CA GLY A 78 7.28 -8.53 -2.17
C GLY A 78 7.62 -8.74 -0.69
N ASN A 79 7.96 -7.67 0.03
CA ASN A 79 8.32 -7.67 1.45
C ASN A 79 7.13 -7.40 2.39
N VAL A 80 5.95 -7.15 1.84
CA VAL A 80 4.70 -7.03 2.62
C VAL A 80 4.42 -8.34 3.36
N LEU A 81 4.26 -8.25 4.68
CA LEU A 81 3.84 -9.36 5.52
C LEU A 81 2.34 -9.60 5.34
N VAL A 82 1.96 -10.79 4.89
CA VAL A 82 0.56 -11.16 4.66
C VAL A 82 -0.06 -11.80 5.90
N GLY A 83 0.72 -12.58 6.63
CA GLY A 83 0.25 -13.32 7.80
C GLY A 83 1.25 -14.37 8.22
N PHE A 84 0.76 -15.42 8.89
CA PHE A 84 1.60 -16.47 9.44
C PHE A 84 1.08 -17.86 9.11
N THR A 85 2.00 -18.82 9.00
CA THR A 85 1.65 -20.23 8.90
C THR A 85 1.09 -20.77 10.21
N TYR A 86 0.56 -22.00 10.17
CA TYR A 86 0.16 -22.73 11.39
C TYR A 86 1.32 -22.85 12.40
N LYS A 87 2.55 -22.98 11.90
CA LYS A 87 3.80 -23.02 12.69
C LYS A 87 4.32 -21.65 13.15
N ARG A 88 3.59 -20.56 12.87
CA ARG A 88 3.98 -19.16 13.19
C ARG A 88 5.17 -18.63 12.38
N GLU A 89 5.42 -19.19 11.21
CA GLU A 89 6.43 -18.64 10.28
C GLU A 89 5.78 -17.49 9.48
N PRO A 90 6.48 -16.37 9.26
CA PRO A 90 5.94 -15.25 8.48
C PRO A 90 5.78 -15.63 7.01
N VAL A 91 4.68 -15.20 6.40
CA VAL A 91 4.42 -15.36 4.97
C VAL A 91 4.31 -13.98 4.34
N TYR A 92 5.10 -13.76 3.29
CA TYR A 92 5.18 -12.49 2.58
C TYR A 92 4.48 -12.57 1.22
N ALA A 93 4.15 -11.42 0.65
CA ALA A 93 3.51 -11.34 -0.66
C ALA A 93 4.34 -12.00 -1.79
N ARG A 94 5.67 -12.03 -1.68
CA ARG A 94 6.54 -12.77 -2.62
C ARG A 94 6.33 -14.29 -2.58
N ASP A 95 6.01 -14.84 -1.41
CA ASP A 95 5.80 -16.29 -1.23
C ASP A 95 4.49 -16.75 -1.90
N LEU A 96 3.56 -15.80 -2.09
CA LEU A 96 2.30 -15.98 -2.82
C LEU A 96 2.42 -15.65 -4.32
N GLY A 97 3.60 -15.26 -4.80
CA GLY A 97 3.81 -14.82 -6.18
C GLY A 97 3.12 -13.50 -6.54
N ALA A 98 2.68 -12.70 -5.56
CA ALA A 98 1.86 -11.51 -5.79
C ALA A 98 2.66 -10.28 -6.24
N ALA A 99 3.96 -10.20 -5.90
CA ALA A 99 4.78 -9.01 -6.11
C ALA A 99 4.80 -8.52 -7.57
N GLY A 100 5.01 -9.44 -8.53
CA GLY A 100 5.06 -9.08 -9.95
C GLY A 100 3.72 -8.60 -10.49
N ALA A 101 2.62 -9.25 -10.10
CA ALA A 101 1.28 -8.87 -10.52
C ALA A 101 0.87 -7.50 -9.95
N MET A 102 1.15 -7.24 -8.68
CA MET A 102 0.92 -5.93 -8.06
C MET A 102 1.74 -4.83 -8.76
N THR A 103 3.02 -5.11 -9.05
CA THR A 103 3.89 -4.16 -9.77
C THR A 103 3.34 -3.84 -11.16
N ALA A 104 2.83 -4.84 -11.88
CA ALA A 104 2.25 -4.64 -13.20
C ALA A 104 1.01 -3.73 -13.16
N LEU A 105 0.15 -3.89 -12.16
CA LEU A 105 -1.03 -3.03 -11.95
C LEU A 105 -0.63 -1.59 -11.60
N LEU A 106 0.47 -1.41 -10.88
CA LEU A 106 0.95 -0.10 -10.42
C LEU A 106 1.93 0.58 -11.39
N ARG A 107 2.27 -0.06 -12.52
CA ARG A 107 3.29 0.42 -13.46
C ARG A 107 3.05 1.87 -13.90
N ASP A 108 1.84 2.17 -14.32
CA ASP A 108 1.49 3.52 -14.78
C ASP A 108 1.13 4.44 -13.61
N ALA A 109 0.61 3.88 -12.52
CA ALA A 109 0.31 4.60 -11.29
C ALA A 109 1.56 5.09 -10.54
N LEU A 110 2.77 4.62 -10.88
CA LEU A 110 4.04 5.13 -10.33
C LEU A 110 4.47 6.46 -10.98
N LYS A 111 3.87 6.85 -12.10
CA LYS A 111 4.23 8.07 -12.84
C LYS A 111 3.53 9.29 -12.20
N PRO A 112 4.27 10.33 -11.77
CA PRO A 112 3.69 11.55 -11.22
C PRO A 112 2.71 12.24 -12.19
N ASN A 113 1.59 12.73 -11.68
CA ASN A 113 0.62 13.47 -12.48
C ASN A 113 0.98 14.95 -12.49
N LEU A 114 1.24 15.50 -13.68
CA LEU A 114 1.49 16.92 -13.87
C LEU A 114 0.16 17.68 -14.04
N VAL A 115 -0.02 18.71 -13.24
CA VAL A 115 -1.12 19.67 -13.33
C VAL A 115 -0.55 21.09 -13.19
N GLN A 116 -1.42 22.09 -13.08
CA GLN A 116 -1.02 23.48 -12.87
C GLN A 116 -1.90 24.18 -11.83
N THR A 117 -1.34 25.19 -11.17
CA THR A 117 -2.09 26.12 -10.32
C THR A 117 -2.94 27.09 -11.17
N ILE A 118 -3.75 27.92 -10.52
CA ILE A 118 -4.57 28.95 -11.20
C ILE A 118 -3.70 29.96 -11.98
N GLU A 119 -2.45 30.18 -11.56
CA GLU A 119 -1.49 31.08 -12.19
C GLU A 119 -0.56 30.37 -13.19
N GLY A 120 -0.84 29.11 -13.53
CA GLY A 120 -0.05 28.33 -14.48
C GLY A 120 1.28 27.79 -13.93
N THR A 121 1.49 27.82 -12.61
CA THR A 121 2.67 27.19 -11.99
C THR A 121 2.55 25.67 -12.08
N PRO A 122 3.56 24.94 -12.59
CA PRO A 122 3.54 23.48 -12.62
C PRO A 122 3.43 22.86 -11.23
N ALA A 123 2.60 21.83 -11.07
CA ALA A 123 2.45 21.10 -9.81
C ALA A 123 2.33 19.59 -10.06
N PHE A 124 2.99 18.78 -9.24
CA PHE A 124 2.80 17.33 -9.22
C PHE A 124 1.81 16.93 -8.13
N VAL A 125 0.82 16.11 -8.48
CA VAL A 125 -0.11 15.49 -7.51
C VAL A 125 0.05 13.97 -7.59
N HIS A 126 0.69 13.37 -6.59
CA HIS A 126 1.04 11.95 -6.65
C HIS A 126 1.25 11.32 -5.27
N GLY A 127 0.52 10.24 -5.01
CA GLY A 127 0.50 9.57 -3.72
C GLY A 127 -0.39 10.28 -2.68
N GLY A 128 -0.68 9.59 -1.60
CA GLY A 128 -1.48 10.13 -0.50
C GLY A 128 -1.64 9.11 0.65
N PRO A 129 -0.55 8.70 1.31
CA PRO A 129 -0.63 7.81 2.45
C PRO A 129 -1.09 8.58 3.68
N PHE A 130 -1.69 7.86 4.64
CA PHE A 130 -2.02 8.45 5.94
C PHE A 130 -0.77 8.93 6.69
N ALA A 131 -0.92 9.99 7.48
CA ALA A 131 0.16 10.59 8.26
C ALA A 131 0.26 10.05 9.71
N ASN A 132 -0.66 9.19 10.14
CA ASN A 132 -0.62 8.53 11.45
C ASN A 132 0.05 7.14 11.37
N ILE A 133 -0.46 6.27 10.48
CA ILE A 133 0.04 4.89 10.29
C ILE A 133 1.13 4.77 9.20
N ALA A 134 1.36 5.83 8.44
CA ALA A 134 2.40 5.92 7.42
C ALA A 134 3.05 7.33 7.45
N GLN A 135 3.84 7.66 6.44
CA GLN A 135 4.68 8.86 6.40
C GLN A 135 3.95 10.16 6.07
N GLY A 136 2.73 10.12 5.51
CA GLY A 136 1.92 11.32 5.33
C GLY A 136 2.40 12.33 4.27
N THR A 137 3.15 11.89 3.26
CA THR A 137 3.74 12.78 2.24
C THR A 137 3.41 12.29 0.83
N ASN A 138 3.49 13.17 -0.17
CA ASN A 138 3.49 12.77 -1.58
C ASN A 138 4.68 11.82 -1.90
N SER A 139 4.65 11.20 -3.08
CA SER A 139 5.67 10.22 -3.47
C SER A 139 7.09 10.78 -3.59
N VAL A 140 8.09 9.95 -3.32
CA VAL A 140 9.52 10.21 -3.57
C VAL A 140 9.78 10.53 -5.04
N VAL A 141 9.20 9.78 -5.99
CA VAL A 141 9.37 10.02 -7.43
C VAL A 141 8.96 11.44 -7.84
N ALA A 142 7.79 11.91 -7.38
CA ALA A 142 7.32 13.26 -7.68
C ALA A 142 8.23 14.35 -7.09
N THR A 143 8.68 14.19 -5.83
CA THR A 143 9.59 15.16 -5.21
C THR A 143 10.97 15.17 -5.90
N LYS A 144 11.54 14.00 -6.23
CA LYS A 144 12.80 13.90 -6.98
C LYS A 144 12.67 14.51 -8.39
N MET A 145 11.56 14.28 -9.07
CA MET A 145 11.29 14.85 -10.40
C MET A 145 11.16 16.38 -10.34
N ALA A 146 10.48 16.93 -9.33
CA ALA A 146 10.41 18.38 -9.12
C ALA A 146 11.81 18.98 -8.87
N LEU A 147 12.59 18.41 -7.95
CA LEU A 147 13.96 18.84 -7.67
C LEU A 147 14.89 18.83 -8.91
N ALA A 148 14.64 17.92 -9.86
CA ALA A 148 15.41 17.84 -11.09
C ALA A 148 14.96 18.82 -12.19
N LEU A 149 13.74 19.36 -12.11
CA LEU A 149 13.12 20.16 -13.17
C LEU A 149 12.88 21.63 -12.77
N SER A 150 13.11 22.00 -11.51
CA SER A 150 12.94 23.37 -11.03
C SER A 150 14.05 23.79 -10.07
N ASP A 151 14.29 25.09 -9.99
CA ASP A 151 15.25 25.67 -9.03
C ASP A 151 14.77 25.50 -7.57
N TRP A 152 13.44 25.45 -7.37
CA TRP A 152 12.80 25.27 -6.07
C TRP A 152 11.72 24.20 -6.15
N CYS A 153 11.73 23.28 -5.19
CA CYS A 153 10.67 22.29 -5.01
C CYS A 153 9.97 22.54 -3.67
N ILE A 154 8.71 22.96 -3.72
CA ILE A 154 7.87 23.14 -2.53
C ILE A 154 7.03 21.87 -2.35
N THR A 155 7.06 21.30 -1.14
CA THR A 155 6.32 20.08 -0.79
C THR A 155 5.78 20.20 0.64
N GLU A 156 4.92 19.28 1.03
CA GLU A 156 4.23 19.29 2.33
C GLU A 156 4.16 17.89 2.94
N ALA A 157 3.85 17.84 4.23
CA ALA A 157 3.58 16.64 4.98
C ALA A 157 2.31 16.85 5.83
N GLY A 158 1.50 15.80 5.98
CA GLY A 158 0.24 15.87 6.72
C GLY A 158 0.43 16.00 8.24
N PHE A 159 -0.58 16.56 8.91
CA PHE A 159 -0.57 16.92 10.33
C PHE A 159 0.44 18.03 10.69
N GLY A 160 0.80 18.15 11.97
CA GLY A 160 1.76 19.12 12.48
C GLY A 160 3.21 18.66 12.29
N PHE A 161 4.14 19.51 12.71
CA PHE A 161 5.58 19.24 12.63
C PHE A 161 5.98 18.00 13.45
N ASP A 162 5.28 17.76 14.56
CA ASP A 162 5.44 16.64 15.48
C ASP A 162 5.12 15.26 14.87
N LEU A 163 4.46 15.22 13.71
CA LEU A 163 4.17 13.99 12.97
C LEU A 163 4.65 14.07 11.53
N GLY A 164 4.12 15.00 10.75
CA GLY A 164 4.40 15.08 9.32
C GLY A 164 5.84 15.42 9.01
N ALA A 165 6.38 16.45 9.67
CA ALA A 165 7.74 16.90 9.40
C ALA A 165 8.77 15.91 9.96
N GLU A 166 8.58 15.38 11.17
CA GLU A 166 9.41 14.31 11.72
C GLU A 166 9.50 13.13 10.75
N LYS A 167 8.37 12.59 10.30
CA LYS A 167 8.35 11.49 9.32
C LYS A 167 8.93 11.87 7.96
N PHE A 168 8.77 13.11 7.53
CA PHE A 168 9.42 13.57 6.30
C PHE A 168 10.94 13.48 6.42
N PHE A 169 11.53 13.98 7.52
CA PHE A 169 12.97 13.98 7.71
C PHE A 169 13.55 12.61 8.09
N ASP A 170 12.84 11.83 8.91
CA ASP A 170 13.37 10.57 9.47
C ASP A 170 12.97 9.32 8.66
N ILE A 171 12.03 9.42 7.71
CA ILE A 171 11.60 8.30 6.85
C ILE A 171 11.81 8.59 5.36
N LYS A 172 11.45 9.79 4.87
CA LYS A 172 11.47 10.08 3.42
C LYS A 172 12.82 10.61 2.92
N CYS A 173 13.51 11.45 3.69
CA CYS A 173 14.82 12.04 3.35
C CYS A 173 15.97 11.03 3.48
#